data_AF-A0A5E7Z5U1-F1
#
_entry.id   AF-A0A5E7Z5U1-F1
#
_cell.length_a   1.000
_cell.length_b   1.000
_cell.length_c   1.000
_cell.angle_alpha   90.00
_cell.angle_beta   90.00
_cell.angle_gamma   90.00
#
_symmetry.space_group_name_H-M   'P 1'
#
loop_
_entity.id
_entity.type
_entity.pdbx_description
1 polymer ?
#
loop_
_entity_poly.entity_id
_entity_poly.type
_entity_poly.pdbx_seq_one_letter_code
_entity_poly.pdbx_strand_id
1 'polypeptide(L)'
;MNHPIAGLILAVCCLSFMTESRATEAAAPFAAKTVAERDAALQALENERRSPETAMTLATWQALSSIERFGQALHRHGFRSPRITLLPLLRLPVPENATPETMTYETWRSTLAELVADLDKAKSMLADIPDDAEIGIDVDLNALRFDLNSDGLLDESESVAMIFQAISGPQRRGRTARAETNDDTQSPPLSPSFRFDRADGYWLQGYANFVSANARMWLAHEFSKTFDTSFQMFFPGAGMAAAAPDRADAARQKINAQIRRNPYLGLEFAETEEAKQRLSREIEALPASRQQRLERDAKMAMMLYQSELRGTGNGGFNSEIFDAISLIHTVNWPVADADARAGIRLDLLEMVRLSRLNWRSIQAETDNEREWLPGPQQPGPHPLTTLEVSGETVAAWHDALDLFENALEGRILLPHIRFADRGFNLKRFFDEPTPFDLVLTITGPGAQPYLETGSVASNRDWRELTRAFGRNGFWSYAIWFN
;
A
#
# COMPACT_ATOMS: atom_id res chain seq x y z
N MET A 1 -42.73 -50.15 -5.62
CA MET A 1 -41.41 -49.96 -4.96
C MET A 1 -40.93 -48.59 -5.35
N ASN A 2 -41.11 -47.61 -4.45
CA ASN A 2 -40.62 -46.25 -4.65
C ASN A 2 -39.10 -46.28 -4.45
N HIS A 3 -38.34 -45.76 -5.41
CA HIS A 3 -36.87 -45.71 -5.35
C HIS A 3 -36.44 -44.48 -4.52
N PRO A 4 -36.00 -44.64 -3.24
CA PRO A 4 -35.52 -43.52 -2.43
C PRO A 4 -34.24 -42.86 -2.97
N ILE A 5 -33.55 -43.53 -3.90
CA ILE A 5 -32.28 -43.08 -4.49
C ILE A 5 -32.51 -41.95 -5.51
N ALA A 6 -33.62 -41.96 -6.25
CA ALA A 6 -33.91 -40.93 -7.25
C ALA A 6 -34.27 -39.57 -6.61
N GLY A 7 -34.92 -39.58 -5.44
CA GLY A 7 -35.22 -38.37 -4.67
C GLY A 7 -33.99 -37.74 -4.02
N LEU A 8 -33.01 -38.55 -3.60
CA LEU A 8 -31.75 -38.08 -3.02
C LEU A 8 -30.86 -37.41 -4.08
N ILE A 9 -30.76 -38.00 -5.28
CA ILE A 9 -29.96 -37.43 -6.38
C ILE A 9 -30.55 -36.09 -6.85
N LEU A 10 -31.88 -35.99 -6.97
CA LEU A 10 -32.52 -34.74 -7.37
C LEU A 10 -32.37 -33.65 -6.29
N ALA A 11 -32.48 -34.01 -5.01
CA ALA A 11 -32.26 -33.08 -3.91
C ALA A 11 -30.81 -32.59 -3.86
N VAL A 12 -29.83 -33.50 -4.01
CA VAL A 12 -28.40 -33.15 -4.05
C VAL A 12 -28.09 -32.26 -5.26
N CYS A 13 -28.60 -32.57 -6.46
CA CYS A 13 -28.42 -31.71 -7.62
C CYS A 13 -29.06 -30.33 -7.43
N CYS A 14 -30.29 -30.24 -6.90
CA CYS A 14 -30.92 -28.96 -6.60
C CYS A 14 -30.18 -28.16 -5.54
N LEU A 15 -29.62 -28.82 -4.52
CA LEU A 15 -28.75 -28.19 -3.51
C LEU A 15 -27.47 -27.65 -4.16
N SER A 16 -26.78 -28.45 -4.98
CA SER A 16 -25.58 -28.02 -5.71
C SER A 16 -25.84 -26.87 -6.69
N PHE A 17 -26.94 -26.90 -7.44
CA PHE A 17 -27.32 -25.81 -8.34
C PHE A 17 -27.71 -24.53 -7.58
N MET A 18 -28.37 -24.66 -6.41
CA MET A 18 -28.70 -23.50 -5.58
C MET A 18 -27.47 -22.89 -4.90
N THR A 19 -26.49 -23.70 -4.48
CA THR A 19 -25.22 -23.22 -3.93
C THR A 19 -24.37 -22.53 -5.00
N GLU A 20 -24.30 -23.08 -6.22
CA GLU A 20 -23.53 -22.50 -7.33
C GLU A 20 -24.16 -21.19 -7.84
N SER A 21 -25.50 -21.12 -7.92
CA SER A 21 -26.23 -19.89 -8.25
C SER A 21 -25.99 -18.79 -7.21
N ARG A 22 -26.03 -19.12 -5.91
CA ARG A 22 -25.81 -18.15 -4.82
C ARG A 22 -24.37 -17.65 -4.74
N ALA A 23 -23.39 -18.53 -4.94
CA ALA A 23 -21.98 -18.14 -4.99
C ALA A 23 -21.71 -17.17 -6.14
N THR A 24 -22.33 -17.41 -7.30
CA THR A 24 -22.25 -16.52 -8.47
C THR A 24 -22.88 -15.15 -8.19
N GLU A 25 -24.04 -15.12 -7.53
CA GLU A 25 -24.70 -13.87 -7.12
C GLU A 25 -23.89 -13.10 -6.06
N ALA A 26 -23.33 -13.80 -5.08
CA ALA A 26 -22.48 -13.21 -4.04
C ALA A 26 -21.17 -12.63 -4.60
N ALA A 27 -20.63 -13.16 -5.69
CA ALA A 27 -19.44 -12.63 -6.36
C ALA A 27 -19.73 -11.45 -7.31
N ALA A 28 -21.00 -11.19 -7.65
CA ALA A 28 -21.36 -10.21 -8.67
C ALA A 28 -20.79 -8.79 -8.46
N PRO A 29 -20.74 -8.22 -7.23
CA PRO A 29 -20.11 -6.92 -7.01
C PRO A 29 -18.63 -6.86 -7.41
N PHE A 30 -17.90 -7.96 -7.30
CA PHE A 30 -16.46 -8.04 -7.59
C PHE A 30 -16.16 -8.16 -9.08
N ALA A 31 -17.17 -8.43 -9.92
CA ALA A 31 -17.05 -8.55 -11.37
C ALA A 31 -17.67 -7.37 -12.14
N ALA A 32 -18.20 -6.36 -11.43
CA ALA A 32 -18.84 -5.19 -12.02
C ALA A 32 -17.84 -4.36 -12.87
N LYS A 33 -18.35 -3.68 -13.91
CA LYS A 33 -17.53 -2.83 -14.80
C LYS A 33 -17.71 -1.34 -14.54
N THR A 34 -18.73 -0.96 -13.81
CA THR A 34 -19.00 0.42 -13.39
C THR A 34 -19.36 0.46 -11.92
N VAL A 35 -19.16 1.61 -11.28
CA VAL A 35 -19.58 1.82 -9.89
C VAL A 35 -21.09 1.63 -9.74
N ALA A 36 -21.89 2.10 -10.70
CA ALA A 36 -23.34 1.95 -10.65
C ALA A 36 -23.81 0.48 -10.70
N GLU A 37 -23.16 -0.37 -11.50
CA GLU A 37 -23.42 -1.81 -11.52
C GLU A 37 -23.06 -2.47 -10.20
N ARG A 38 -21.89 -2.12 -9.65
CA ARG A 38 -21.40 -2.62 -8.36
C ARG A 38 -22.35 -2.26 -7.22
N ASP A 39 -22.77 -1.00 -7.15
CA ASP A 39 -23.68 -0.49 -6.13
C ASP A 39 -25.06 -1.16 -6.23
N ALA A 40 -25.57 -1.38 -7.44
CA ALA A 40 -26.82 -2.12 -7.65
C ALA A 40 -26.71 -3.58 -7.19
N ALA A 41 -25.59 -4.25 -7.47
CA ALA A 41 -25.34 -5.62 -7.00
C ALA A 41 -25.24 -5.69 -5.48
N LEU A 42 -24.54 -4.76 -4.84
CA LEU A 42 -24.44 -4.67 -3.37
C LEU A 42 -25.80 -4.41 -2.72
N GLN A 43 -26.59 -3.50 -3.28
CA GLN A 43 -27.93 -3.22 -2.79
C GLN A 43 -28.85 -4.44 -2.92
N ALA A 44 -28.73 -5.24 -3.99
CA ALA A 44 -29.47 -6.49 -4.12
C ALA A 44 -29.10 -7.46 -2.98
N LEU A 45 -27.81 -7.64 -2.71
CA LEU A 45 -27.31 -8.49 -1.62
C LEU A 45 -27.77 -8.04 -0.23
N GLU A 46 -27.85 -6.73 0.04
CA GLU A 46 -28.36 -6.21 1.31
C GLU A 46 -29.85 -6.48 1.55
N ASN A 47 -30.63 -6.56 0.48
CA ASN A 47 -32.08 -6.79 0.53
C ASN A 47 -32.45 -8.28 0.68
N GLU A 48 -31.52 -9.18 0.39
CA GLU A 48 -31.72 -10.62 0.49
C GLU A 48 -31.59 -11.15 1.93
N ARG A 49 -32.10 -12.37 2.16
CA ARG A 49 -31.97 -13.04 3.46
C ARG A 49 -30.49 -13.44 3.64
N ARG A 50 -29.75 -12.68 4.46
CA ARG A 50 -28.30 -12.86 4.72
C ARG A 50 -27.88 -14.33 4.79
N SER A 51 -27.23 -14.85 3.74
CA SER A 51 -26.44 -16.08 3.82
C SER A 51 -25.02 -15.75 4.32
N PRO A 52 -24.22 -16.74 4.74
CA PRO A 52 -22.83 -16.51 5.10
C PRO A 52 -22.00 -15.91 3.95
N GLU A 53 -22.22 -16.35 2.71
CA GLU A 53 -21.52 -15.82 1.53
C GLU A 53 -21.90 -14.36 1.27
N THR A 54 -23.19 -14.02 1.33
CA THR A 54 -23.64 -12.62 1.19
C THR A 54 -23.05 -11.74 2.30
N ALA A 55 -23.03 -12.22 3.54
CA ALA A 55 -22.43 -11.50 4.67
C ALA A 55 -20.92 -11.29 4.46
N MET A 56 -20.20 -12.32 4.00
CA MET A 56 -18.79 -12.26 3.68
C MET A 56 -18.50 -11.29 2.52
N THR A 57 -19.29 -11.30 1.44
CA THR A 57 -19.16 -10.33 0.34
C THR A 57 -19.33 -8.91 0.84
N LEU A 58 -20.39 -8.62 1.61
CA LEU A 58 -20.66 -7.27 2.12
C LEU A 58 -19.56 -6.80 3.09
N ALA A 59 -19.06 -7.69 3.95
CA ALA A 59 -17.98 -7.37 4.88
C ALA A 59 -16.65 -7.14 4.16
N THR A 60 -16.34 -7.97 3.17
CA THR A 60 -15.17 -7.83 2.29
C THR A 60 -15.25 -6.52 1.51
N TRP A 61 -16.39 -6.22 0.91
CA TRP A 61 -16.60 -4.96 0.20
C TRP A 61 -16.48 -3.74 1.13
N GLN A 62 -16.98 -3.81 2.37
CA GLN A 62 -16.79 -2.74 3.35
C GLN A 62 -15.30 -2.45 3.60
N ALA A 63 -14.45 -3.49 3.71
CA ALA A 63 -13.01 -3.32 3.82
C ALA A 63 -12.40 -2.73 2.54
N LEU A 64 -12.71 -3.31 1.37
CA LEU A 64 -12.18 -2.86 0.08
C LEU A 64 -12.58 -1.41 -0.24
N SER A 65 -13.83 -1.03 0.03
CA SER A 65 -14.31 0.33 -0.18
C SER A 65 -13.63 1.36 0.75
N SER A 66 -13.13 0.94 1.92
CA SER A 66 -12.31 1.81 2.78
C SER A 66 -10.96 2.14 2.12
N ILE A 67 -10.35 1.15 1.46
CA ILE A 67 -9.11 1.33 0.69
C ILE A 67 -9.38 2.17 -0.55
N GLU A 68 -10.50 1.94 -1.24
CA GLU A 68 -10.94 2.76 -2.38
C GLU A 68 -11.08 4.23 -1.99
N ARG A 69 -11.86 4.54 -0.93
CA ARG A 69 -12.06 5.92 -0.45
C ARG A 69 -10.75 6.57 -0.01
N PHE A 70 -9.86 5.82 0.65
CA PHE A 70 -8.53 6.30 0.98
C PHE A 70 -7.71 6.61 -0.28
N GLY A 71 -7.71 5.73 -1.27
CA GLY A 71 -7.07 5.94 -2.57
C GLY A 71 -7.63 7.14 -3.34
N GLN A 72 -8.95 7.34 -3.32
CA GLN A 72 -9.60 8.51 -3.90
C GLN A 72 -9.15 9.81 -3.22
N ALA A 73 -9.00 9.81 -1.89
CA ALA A 73 -8.45 10.96 -1.18
C ALA A 73 -6.99 11.23 -1.58
N LEU A 74 -6.17 10.18 -1.71
CA LEU A 74 -4.81 10.30 -2.23
C LEU A 74 -4.79 10.89 -3.65
N HIS A 75 -5.61 10.37 -4.56
CA HIS A 75 -5.73 10.87 -5.94
C HIS A 75 -6.18 12.34 -5.98
N ARG A 76 -7.26 12.70 -5.25
CA ARG A 76 -7.83 14.05 -5.21
C ARG A 76 -6.79 15.12 -4.83
N HIS A 77 -5.88 14.78 -3.94
CA HIS A 77 -4.83 15.66 -3.47
C HIS A 77 -3.47 15.46 -4.16
N GLY A 78 -3.41 14.71 -5.27
CA GLY A 78 -2.20 14.58 -6.08
C GLY A 78 -1.10 13.76 -5.42
N PHE A 79 -1.45 12.71 -4.71
CA PHE A 79 -0.47 11.82 -4.08
C PHE A 79 0.51 11.26 -5.10
N ARG A 80 1.80 11.28 -4.74
CA ARG A 80 2.88 10.60 -5.45
C ARG A 80 3.65 9.74 -4.46
N SER A 81 3.73 8.45 -4.75
CA SER A 81 4.53 7.52 -3.95
C SER A 81 6.02 7.85 -4.11
N PRO A 82 6.74 8.19 -3.02
CA PRO A 82 8.15 8.50 -3.11
C PRO A 82 8.95 7.23 -3.40
N ARG A 83 10.18 7.40 -3.91
CA ARG A 83 11.08 6.25 -4.15
C ARG A 83 11.51 5.56 -2.85
N ILE A 84 11.50 6.29 -1.73
CA ILE A 84 11.85 5.81 -0.40
C ILE A 84 10.57 5.83 0.44
N THR A 85 9.86 4.70 0.50
CA THR A 85 8.62 4.63 1.27
C THR A 85 8.83 3.90 2.59
N LEU A 86 8.99 4.70 3.65
CA LEU A 86 9.07 4.23 5.04
C LEU A 86 7.70 3.84 5.64
N LEU A 87 6.59 4.19 4.97
CA LEU A 87 5.22 4.05 5.49
C LEU A 87 4.39 3.10 4.63
N PRO A 88 3.95 1.93 5.14
CA PRO A 88 3.21 0.94 4.36
C PRO A 88 1.93 1.48 3.69
N LEU A 89 1.18 2.34 4.40
CA LEU A 89 -0.04 2.98 3.87
C LEU A 89 0.22 3.89 2.65
N LEU A 90 1.40 4.48 2.53
CA LEU A 90 1.77 5.39 1.43
C LEU A 90 2.42 4.65 0.26
N ARG A 91 2.04 3.38 0.04
CA ARG A 91 2.48 2.57 -1.09
C ARG A 91 1.39 2.33 -2.14
N LEU A 92 0.14 2.66 -1.83
CA LEU A 92 -0.98 2.47 -2.74
C LEU A 92 -0.72 3.29 -4.03
N PRO A 93 -0.59 2.64 -5.20
CA PRO A 93 -0.51 3.35 -6.46
C PRO A 93 -1.87 3.98 -6.74
N VAL A 94 -1.88 5.28 -7.01
CA VAL A 94 -3.08 5.99 -7.47
C VAL A 94 -2.75 6.69 -8.79
N PRO A 95 -3.75 6.89 -9.67
CA PRO A 95 -3.57 7.66 -10.90
C PRO A 95 -3.00 9.06 -10.63
N GLU A 96 -2.35 9.66 -11.63
CA GLU A 96 -1.86 11.04 -11.49
C GLU A 96 -3.01 12.04 -11.64
N ASN A 97 -3.13 12.96 -10.67
CA ASN A 97 -4.03 14.10 -10.76
C ASN A 97 -3.26 15.35 -11.21
N ALA A 98 -3.62 15.89 -12.38
CA ALA A 98 -2.98 17.07 -12.97
C ALA A 98 -3.34 18.38 -12.26
N THR A 99 -4.44 18.42 -11.52
CA THR A 99 -4.98 19.60 -10.84
C THR A 99 -5.37 19.23 -9.40
N PRO A 100 -4.40 18.92 -8.53
CA PRO A 100 -4.68 18.46 -7.18
C PRO A 100 -5.35 19.54 -6.33
N GLU A 101 -6.30 19.13 -5.49
CA GLU A 101 -6.88 19.99 -4.47
C GLU A 101 -5.91 20.25 -3.33
N THR A 102 -6.07 21.37 -2.64
CA THR A 102 -5.24 21.72 -1.48
C THR A 102 -5.33 20.66 -0.39
N MET A 103 -4.18 20.19 0.09
CA MET A 103 -4.09 19.27 1.23
C MET A 103 -3.77 20.07 2.51
N THR A 104 -4.56 19.88 3.56
CA THR A 104 -4.30 20.45 4.90
C THR A 104 -4.10 19.34 5.93
N TYR A 105 -3.54 19.72 7.08
CA TYR A 105 -3.35 18.79 8.20
C TYR A 105 -4.69 18.19 8.64
N GLU A 106 -5.73 19.01 8.74
CA GLU A 106 -7.08 18.60 9.14
C GLU A 106 -7.70 17.64 8.13
N THR A 107 -7.58 17.92 6.83
CA THR A 107 -8.06 17.03 5.78
C THR A 107 -7.35 15.67 5.85
N TRP A 108 -6.02 15.66 5.96
CA TRP A 108 -5.27 14.41 6.06
C TRP A 108 -5.64 13.61 7.32
N ARG A 109 -5.79 14.29 8.46
CA ARG A 109 -6.20 13.66 9.71
C ARG A 109 -7.63 13.10 9.61
N SER A 110 -8.56 13.80 8.95
CA SER A 110 -9.91 13.29 8.66
C SER A 110 -9.88 12.05 7.78
N THR A 111 -9.07 12.06 6.70
CA THR A 111 -8.90 10.89 5.81
C THR A 111 -8.42 9.65 6.57
N LEU A 112 -7.47 9.79 7.49
CA LEU A 112 -7.03 8.67 8.33
C LEU A 112 -8.11 8.21 9.32
N ALA A 113 -8.88 9.14 9.89
CA ALA A 113 -9.96 8.82 10.84
C ALA A 113 -11.12 8.08 10.14
N GLU A 114 -11.49 8.51 8.94
CA GLU A 114 -12.49 7.86 8.09
C GLU A 114 -12.05 6.44 7.70
N LEU A 115 -10.77 6.26 7.31
CA LEU A 115 -10.20 4.94 7.04
C LEU A 115 -10.33 4.01 8.26
N VAL A 116 -9.99 4.50 9.46
CA VAL A 116 -10.12 3.69 10.70
C VAL A 116 -11.58 3.33 10.98
N ALA A 117 -12.50 4.29 10.87
CA ALA A 117 -13.92 4.05 11.12
C ALA A 117 -14.52 3.03 10.15
N ASP A 118 -14.16 3.11 8.87
CA ASP A 118 -14.62 2.18 7.85
C ASP A 118 -14.07 0.77 8.05
N LEU A 119 -12.79 0.66 8.45
CA LEU A 119 -12.17 -0.62 8.79
C LEU A 119 -12.76 -1.21 10.08
N ASP A 120 -13.06 -0.39 11.09
CA ASP A 120 -13.75 -0.84 12.31
C ASP A 120 -15.12 -1.46 11.96
N LYS A 121 -15.86 -0.84 11.03
CA LYS A 121 -17.12 -1.40 10.53
C LYS A 121 -16.91 -2.73 9.81
N ALA A 122 -15.91 -2.82 8.92
CA ALA A 122 -15.56 -4.08 8.24
C ALA A 122 -15.19 -5.18 9.24
N LYS A 123 -14.36 -4.87 10.23
CA LYS A 123 -13.94 -5.80 11.29
C LYS A 123 -15.13 -6.35 12.07
N SER A 124 -16.10 -5.49 12.41
CA SER A 124 -17.32 -5.93 13.08
C SER A 124 -18.15 -6.86 12.20
N MET A 125 -18.31 -6.52 10.92
CA MET A 125 -19.07 -7.35 9.99
C MET A 125 -18.44 -8.72 9.78
N LEU A 126 -17.10 -8.80 9.69
CA LEU A 126 -16.35 -10.06 9.60
C LEU A 126 -16.43 -10.87 10.90
N ALA A 127 -16.45 -10.21 12.06
CA ALA A 127 -16.60 -10.87 13.36
C ALA A 127 -17.96 -11.56 13.54
N ASP A 128 -19.01 -11.01 12.94
CA ASP A 128 -20.38 -11.53 13.04
C ASP A 128 -20.61 -12.81 12.21
N ILE A 129 -19.66 -13.18 11.34
CA ILE A 129 -19.74 -14.39 10.51
C ILE A 129 -19.35 -15.62 11.37
N PRO A 130 -20.22 -16.63 11.50
CA PRO A 130 -19.94 -17.83 12.30
C PRO A 130 -18.63 -18.53 11.92
N ASP A 131 -17.97 -19.15 12.89
CA ASP A 131 -16.69 -19.82 12.70
C ASP A 131 -16.81 -21.07 11.81
N ASP A 132 -17.97 -21.75 11.83
CA ASP A 132 -18.29 -22.96 11.07
C ASP A 132 -19.07 -22.68 9.78
N ALA A 133 -19.13 -21.40 9.36
CA ALA A 133 -19.79 -21.01 8.12
C ALA A 133 -19.07 -21.58 6.90
N GLU A 134 -19.77 -22.42 6.13
CA GLU A 134 -19.32 -22.85 4.81
C GLU A 134 -19.48 -21.70 3.82
N ILE A 135 -18.36 -21.22 3.28
CA ILE A 135 -18.30 -20.07 2.36
C ILE A 135 -17.42 -20.46 1.18
N GLY A 136 -17.86 -20.14 -0.03
CA GLY A 136 -17.05 -20.28 -1.23
C GLY A 136 -17.44 -19.23 -2.27
N ILE A 137 -16.62 -18.20 -2.44
CA ILE A 137 -16.88 -17.06 -3.31
C ILE A 137 -15.75 -16.95 -4.33
N ASP A 138 -16.04 -17.13 -5.61
CA ASP A 138 -15.02 -17.01 -6.65
C ASP A 138 -14.72 -15.53 -6.94
N VAL A 139 -13.48 -15.11 -6.71
CA VAL A 139 -12.98 -13.75 -6.90
C VAL A 139 -11.86 -13.76 -7.93
N ASP A 140 -12.04 -13.05 -9.05
CA ASP A 140 -10.97 -12.77 -10.03
C ASP A 140 -10.37 -11.40 -9.73
N LEU A 141 -9.08 -11.34 -9.33
CA LEU A 141 -8.46 -10.06 -8.98
C LEU A 141 -8.18 -9.13 -10.17
N ASN A 142 -8.34 -9.59 -11.42
CA ASN A 142 -8.36 -8.70 -12.58
C ASN A 142 -9.73 -8.03 -12.80
N ALA A 143 -10.79 -8.72 -12.39
CA ALA A 143 -12.15 -8.20 -12.44
C ALA A 143 -12.44 -7.30 -11.24
N LEU A 144 -11.90 -7.64 -10.07
CA LEU A 144 -11.99 -6.83 -8.87
C LEU A 144 -11.15 -5.55 -9.04
N ARG A 145 -11.82 -4.41 -9.12
CA ARG A 145 -11.25 -3.11 -9.45
C ARG A 145 -11.74 -2.05 -8.47
N PHE A 146 -10.87 -1.07 -8.24
CA PHE A 146 -11.22 0.15 -7.52
C PHE A 146 -11.52 1.27 -8.52
N ASP A 147 -12.34 2.23 -8.10
CA ASP A 147 -12.48 3.54 -8.75
C ASP A 147 -11.57 4.54 -8.02
N LEU A 148 -10.25 4.51 -8.29
CA LEU A 148 -9.29 5.32 -7.52
C LEU A 148 -9.29 6.78 -7.98
N ASN A 149 -9.59 7.03 -9.26
CA ASN A 149 -9.66 8.38 -9.79
C ASN A 149 -11.04 9.07 -9.59
N SER A 150 -12.05 8.33 -9.12
CA SER A 150 -13.44 8.79 -8.92
C SER A 150 -14.16 9.19 -10.21
N ASP A 151 -13.89 8.52 -11.33
CA ASP A 151 -14.55 8.77 -12.61
C ASP A 151 -15.81 7.91 -12.85
N GLY A 152 -16.08 6.97 -11.93
CA GLY A 152 -17.25 6.07 -11.96
C GLY A 152 -17.08 4.84 -12.86
N LEU A 153 -15.94 4.72 -13.55
CA LEU A 153 -15.55 3.55 -14.33
C LEU A 153 -14.62 2.66 -13.50
N LEU A 154 -14.62 1.37 -13.79
CA LEU A 154 -13.73 0.41 -13.15
C LEU A 154 -12.70 -0.04 -14.18
N ASP A 155 -11.59 0.70 -14.29
CA ASP A 155 -10.56 0.47 -15.32
C ASP A 155 -9.65 -0.72 -14.98
N GLU A 156 -9.09 -1.36 -16.02
CA GLU A 156 -8.15 -2.48 -15.87
C GLU A 156 -6.89 -2.09 -15.08
N SER A 157 -6.42 -0.85 -15.24
CA SER A 157 -5.25 -0.32 -14.54
C SER A 157 -5.46 -0.16 -13.03
N GLU A 158 -6.71 -0.13 -12.58
CA GLU A 158 -7.11 -0.02 -11.17
C GLU A 158 -7.53 -1.37 -10.55
N SER A 159 -7.26 -2.47 -11.26
CA SER A 159 -7.49 -3.82 -10.74
C SER A 159 -6.60 -4.15 -9.54
N VAL A 160 -7.13 -4.95 -8.61
CA VAL A 160 -6.41 -5.41 -7.42
C VAL A 160 -5.15 -6.18 -7.80
N ALA A 161 -5.19 -6.97 -8.88
CA ALA A 161 -4.02 -7.65 -9.42
C ALA A 161 -2.89 -6.68 -9.83
N MET A 162 -3.21 -5.55 -10.46
CA MET A 162 -2.23 -4.53 -10.87
C MET A 162 -1.66 -3.78 -9.67
N ILE A 163 -2.51 -3.45 -8.70
CA ILE A 163 -2.10 -2.79 -7.45
C ILE A 163 -1.15 -3.68 -6.65
N PHE A 164 -1.48 -4.97 -6.50
CA PHE A 164 -0.64 -5.90 -5.77
C PHE A 164 0.73 -6.08 -6.45
N GLN A 165 0.76 -6.12 -7.78
CA GLN A 165 2.01 -6.15 -8.56
C GLN A 165 2.85 -4.89 -8.36
N ALA A 166 2.23 -3.71 -8.29
CA ALA A 166 2.93 -2.46 -8.07
C ALA A 166 3.54 -2.37 -6.66
N ILE A 167 2.83 -2.82 -5.62
CA ILE A 167 3.26 -2.74 -4.21
C ILE A 167 4.32 -3.79 -3.86
N SER A 168 4.28 -4.97 -4.49
CA SER A 168 5.23 -6.07 -4.23
C SER A 168 6.67 -5.79 -4.71
N GLY A 169 6.92 -4.65 -5.35
CA GLY A 169 8.25 -4.06 -5.53
C GLY A 169 9.16 -4.71 -6.59
N PRO A 170 10.36 -4.14 -6.79
CA PRO A 170 11.21 -4.32 -7.98
C PRO A 170 11.95 -5.66 -8.08
N GLN A 171 11.61 -6.68 -7.28
CA GLN A 171 12.12 -8.04 -7.47
C GLN A 171 11.85 -8.57 -8.90
N ARG A 172 10.84 -8.01 -9.59
CA ARG A 172 10.57 -8.25 -11.01
C ARG A 172 11.46 -7.44 -11.99
N ARG A 173 11.87 -6.20 -11.68
CA ARG A 173 12.71 -5.37 -12.58
C ARG A 173 14.11 -5.94 -12.77
N GLY A 174 14.66 -6.63 -11.76
CA GLY A 174 15.96 -7.32 -11.89
C GLY A 174 15.92 -8.58 -12.76
N ARG A 175 14.73 -9.11 -13.06
CA ARG A 175 14.56 -10.31 -13.91
C ARG A 175 14.24 -9.96 -15.36
N THR A 176 13.70 -8.77 -15.63
CA THR A 176 13.44 -8.29 -16.99
C THR A 176 14.56 -7.40 -17.55
N ALA A 177 15.30 -6.66 -16.72
CA ALA A 177 16.36 -5.76 -17.21
C ALA A 177 17.65 -6.46 -17.72
N ARG A 178 17.75 -7.80 -17.59
CA ARG A 178 18.82 -8.60 -18.25
C ARG A 178 18.29 -9.43 -19.43
N ALA A 179 17.01 -9.31 -19.73
CA ALA A 179 16.37 -9.94 -20.88
C ALA A 179 15.85 -8.87 -21.87
N GLU A 180 16.56 -7.75 -22.01
CA GLU A 180 16.36 -6.85 -23.15
C GLU A 180 17.34 -7.21 -24.27
N THR A 181 17.20 -8.42 -24.79
CA THR A 181 17.52 -8.74 -26.18
C THR A 181 16.58 -9.86 -26.62
N ASN A 182 15.54 -9.50 -27.35
CA ASN A 182 14.69 -10.34 -28.19
C ASN A 182 13.90 -11.45 -27.49
N ASP A 183 12.67 -11.15 -27.05
CA ASP A 183 11.49 -11.97 -27.43
C ASP A 183 10.18 -11.22 -27.10
N ASP A 184 9.21 -11.25 -28.01
CA ASP A 184 7.81 -10.82 -27.83
C ASP A 184 7.06 -11.82 -26.92
N THR A 185 7.60 -12.07 -25.73
CA THR A 185 6.90 -12.84 -24.70
C THR A 185 6.20 -11.86 -23.78
N GLN A 186 5.00 -11.47 -24.18
CA GLN A 186 3.95 -11.04 -23.26
C GLN A 186 4.00 -12.01 -22.07
N SER A 187 4.42 -11.51 -20.90
CA SER A 187 4.26 -12.29 -19.67
C SER A 187 2.78 -12.65 -19.61
N PRO A 188 2.42 -13.94 -19.50
CA PRO A 188 1.02 -14.34 -19.53
C PRO A 188 0.27 -13.49 -18.49
N PRO A 189 -0.91 -12.95 -18.83
CA PRO A 189 -1.70 -12.22 -17.85
C PRO A 189 -1.87 -13.13 -16.64
N LEU A 190 -1.50 -12.62 -15.46
CA LEU A 190 -1.81 -13.31 -14.22
C LEU A 190 -3.34 -13.41 -14.23
N SER A 191 -3.89 -14.62 -14.17
CA SER A 191 -5.31 -14.85 -13.90
C SER A 191 -5.47 -15.37 -12.47
N PRO A 192 -5.17 -14.56 -11.43
CA PRO A 192 -5.27 -15.00 -10.06
C PRO A 192 -6.75 -14.96 -9.65
N SER A 193 -7.49 -16.00 -10.03
CA SER A 193 -8.81 -16.26 -9.49
C SER A 193 -8.68 -17.18 -8.29
N PHE A 194 -9.30 -16.79 -7.18
CA PHE A 194 -9.28 -17.50 -5.91
C PHE A 194 -10.70 -17.77 -5.44
N ARG A 195 -10.89 -18.85 -4.69
CA ARG A 195 -12.18 -19.16 -4.07
C ARG A 195 -12.10 -18.77 -2.60
N PHE A 196 -12.62 -17.58 -2.30
CA PHE A 196 -12.56 -17.03 -0.95
C PHE A 196 -13.47 -17.81 -0.01
N ASP A 197 -12.95 -18.11 1.17
CA ASP A 197 -13.60 -18.96 2.16
C ASP A 197 -13.70 -18.27 3.53
N ARG A 198 -13.97 -19.03 4.60
CA ARG A 198 -14.03 -18.48 5.96
C ARG A 198 -12.65 -18.14 6.52
N ALA A 199 -11.60 -18.87 6.14
CA ALA A 199 -10.22 -18.57 6.54
C ALA A 199 -9.80 -17.18 6.05
N ASP A 200 -10.14 -16.84 4.80
CA ASP A 200 -9.86 -15.54 4.19
C ASP A 200 -10.54 -14.38 4.90
N GLY A 201 -11.72 -14.62 5.49
CA GLY A 201 -12.39 -13.66 6.37
C GLY A 201 -11.58 -13.31 7.62
N TYR A 202 -10.95 -14.30 8.26
CA TYR A 202 -10.06 -14.04 9.39
C TYR A 202 -8.80 -13.28 8.96
N TRP A 203 -8.24 -13.63 7.79
CA TRP A 203 -7.08 -12.92 7.23
C TRP A 203 -7.42 -11.45 7.00
N LEU A 204 -8.51 -11.15 6.28
CA LEU A 204 -8.91 -9.79 5.98
C LEU A 204 -9.21 -8.98 7.25
N GLN A 205 -9.83 -9.62 8.24
CA GLN A 205 -10.08 -8.99 9.55
C GLN A 205 -8.76 -8.69 10.30
N GLY A 206 -7.79 -9.60 10.23
CA GLY A 206 -6.44 -9.40 10.78
C GLY A 206 -5.71 -8.25 10.08
N TYR A 207 -5.76 -8.22 8.75
CA TYR A 207 -5.19 -7.15 7.92
C TYR A 207 -5.80 -5.79 8.26
N ALA A 208 -7.13 -5.74 8.39
CA ALA A 208 -7.84 -4.53 8.77
C ALA A 208 -7.40 -4.02 10.15
N ASN A 209 -7.20 -4.90 11.13
CA ASN A 209 -6.64 -4.53 12.44
C ASN A 209 -5.22 -3.96 12.32
N PHE A 210 -4.35 -4.58 11.51
CA PHE A 210 -3.00 -4.06 11.27
C PHE A 210 -3.02 -2.66 10.63
N VAL A 211 -3.87 -2.46 9.63
CA VAL A 211 -4.02 -1.15 8.97
C VAL A 211 -4.59 -0.11 9.94
N SER A 212 -5.63 -0.46 10.72
CA SER A 212 -6.18 0.40 11.77
C SER A 212 -5.10 0.81 12.78
N ALA A 213 -4.29 -0.13 13.26
CA ALA A 213 -3.21 0.13 14.21
C ALA A 213 -2.20 1.15 13.66
N ASN A 214 -1.83 1.02 12.37
CA ASN A 214 -0.92 1.96 11.72
C ASN A 214 -1.55 3.35 11.58
N ALA A 215 -2.80 3.46 11.15
CA ALA A 215 -3.49 4.75 11.04
C ALA A 215 -3.71 5.41 12.42
N ARG A 216 -4.11 4.64 13.42
CA ARG A 216 -4.26 5.09 14.82
C ARG A 216 -2.95 5.59 15.40
N MET A 217 -1.79 5.05 15.01
CA MET A 217 -0.49 5.60 15.43
C MET A 217 -0.32 7.06 15.04
N TRP A 218 -0.79 7.47 13.87
CA TRP A 218 -0.79 8.88 13.48
C TRP A 218 -1.85 9.67 14.26
N LEU A 219 -3.09 9.16 14.32
CA LEU A 219 -4.21 9.86 14.95
C LEU A 219 -4.05 10.06 16.46
N ALA A 220 -3.34 9.15 17.13
CA ALA A 220 -3.02 9.22 18.56
C ALA A 220 -2.07 10.38 18.91
N HIS A 221 -1.43 10.98 17.91
CA HIS A 221 -0.40 11.98 18.09
C HIS A 221 -0.72 13.29 17.36
N GLU A 222 -0.06 14.37 17.79
CA GLU A 222 -0.09 15.65 17.10
C GLU A 222 1.13 15.77 16.18
N PHE A 223 0.91 15.70 14.87
CA PHE A 223 1.96 15.61 13.86
C PHE A 223 1.91 16.73 12.81
N SER A 224 1.20 17.84 13.09
CA SER A 224 1.13 19.02 12.20
C SER A 224 2.51 19.51 11.76
N LYS A 225 3.50 19.55 12.65
CA LYS A 225 4.87 19.94 12.30
C LYS A 225 5.49 19.04 11.23
N THR A 226 5.30 17.72 11.33
CA THR A 226 5.77 16.77 10.32
C THR A 226 5.03 16.95 9.02
N PHE A 227 3.73 17.17 9.09
CA PHE A 227 2.89 17.49 7.94
C PHE A 227 3.43 18.73 7.20
N ASP A 228 3.50 19.87 7.89
CA ASP A 228 3.91 21.15 7.32
C ASP A 228 5.32 21.15 6.72
N THR A 229 6.22 20.32 7.26
CA THR A 229 7.63 20.33 6.87
C THR A 229 7.96 19.31 5.78
N SER A 230 7.17 18.24 5.62
CA SER A 230 7.61 17.09 4.82
C SER A 230 6.55 16.52 3.90
N PHE A 231 5.26 16.80 4.10
CA PHE A 231 4.23 16.13 3.32
C PHE A 231 4.19 16.56 1.85
N GLN A 232 4.85 17.66 1.47
CA GLN A 232 5.06 18.05 0.07
C GLN A 232 5.76 16.99 -0.78
N MET A 233 6.52 16.08 -0.17
CA MET A 233 7.11 14.95 -0.89
C MET A 233 6.05 13.94 -1.34
N PHE A 234 4.93 13.86 -0.61
CA PHE A 234 3.82 12.95 -0.90
C PHE A 234 2.73 13.61 -1.73
N PHE A 235 2.46 14.91 -1.53
CA PHE A 235 1.39 15.64 -2.24
C PHE A 235 1.94 16.88 -2.97
N PRO A 236 2.77 16.69 -4.01
CA PRO A 236 3.32 17.80 -4.77
C PRO A 236 2.21 18.55 -5.51
N GLY A 237 2.19 19.89 -5.38
CA GLY A 237 1.19 20.73 -6.03
C GLY A 237 -0.11 20.94 -5.23
N ALA A 238 -0.28 20.27 -4.10
CA ALA A 238 -1.47 20.39 -3.24
C ALA A 238 -1.45 21.63 -2.31
N GLY A 239 -0.87 22.74 -2.77
CA GLY A 239 -0.91 24.05 -2.08
C GLY A 239 -0.19 24.12 -0.72
N MET A 240 0.74 23.21 -0.42
CA MET A 240 1.41 23.17 0.90
C MET A 240 2.51 24.25 1.05
N ALA A 241 2.56 24.85 2.24
CA ALA A 241 3.35 26.06 2.55
C ALA A 241 4.87 25.91 2.39
N ALA A 242 5.40 24.70 2.59
CA ALA A 242 6.84 24.40 2.49
C ALA A 242 7.30 23.93 1.10
N ALA A 243 6.44 23.99 0.08
CA ALA A 243 6.83 23.62 -1.27
C ALA A 243 7.98 24.54 -1.76
N ALA A 244 9.21 24.01 -1.77
CA ALA A 244 10.30 24.66 -2.49
C ALA A 244 9.83 24.89 -3.94
N PRO A 245 10.12 26.05 -4.55
CA PRO A 245 9.71 26.32 -5.93
C PRO A 245 10.21 25.17 -6.81
N ASP A 246 9.30 24.59 -7.60
CA ASP A 246 9.63 23.47 -8.48
C ASP A 246 10.86 23.83 -9.31
N ARG A 247 11.92 23.05 -9.17
CA ARG A 247 13.17 23.28 -9.91
C ARG A 247 12.93 23.25 -11.41
N ALA A 248 11.97 22.46 -11.88
CA ALA A 248 11.57 22.42 -13.28
C ALA A 248 10.90 23.74 -13.70
N ASP A 249 10.03 24.31 -12.87
CA ASP A 249 9.41 25.61 -13.16
C ASP A 249 10.41 26.77 -13.05
N ALA A 250 11.32 26.73 -12.08
CA ALA A 250 12.43 27.68 -12.00
C ALA A 250 13.36 27.58 -13.23
N ALA A 251 13.66 26.35 -13.68
CA ALA A 251 14.43 26.09 -14.89
C ALA A 251 13.71 26.61 -16.15
N ARG A 252 12.40 26.36 -16.26
CA ARG A 252 11.53 26.87 -17.32
C ARG A 252 11.51 28.40 -17.34
N GLN A 253 11.41 29.05 -16.19
CA GLN A 253 11.47 30.51 -16.10
C GLN A 253 12.83 31.06 -16.53
N LYS A 254 13.93 30.41 -16.10
CA LYS A 254 15.29 30.78 -16.51
C LYS A 254 15.49 30.63 -18.03
N ILE A 255 15.09 29.50 -18.63
CA ILE A 255 15.25 29.30 -20.08
C ILE A 255 14.35 30.24 -20.87
N ASN A 256 13.11 30.49 -20.44
CA ASN A 256 12.18 31.45 -21.07
C ASN A 256 12.75 32.87 -21.07
N ALA A 257 13.45 33.28 -20.01
CA ALA A 257 14.13 34.56 -19.98
C ALA A 257 15.29 34.65 -20.98
N GLN A 258 15.96 33.54 -21.29
CA GLN A 258 17.07 33.46 -22.23
C GLN A 258 16.62 33.31 -23.69
N ILE A 259 15.52 32.60 -23.95
CA ILE A 259 14.87 32.47 -25.27
C ILE A 259 14.62 33.85 -25.87
N ARG A 260 14.13 34.80 -25.06
CA ARG A 260 13.87 36.19 -25.50
C ARG A 260 15.13 36.98 -25.88
N ARG A 261 16.32 36.50 -25.52
CA ARG A 261 17.60 37.22 -25.69
C ARG A 261 18.57 36.54 -26.65
N ASN A 262 18.32 35.28 -27.00
CA ASN A 262 19.19 34.49 -27.87
C ASN A 262 18.38 33.85 -29.00
N PRO A 263 18.56 34.29 -30.26
CA PRO A 263 17.76 33.80 -31.38
C PRO A 263 17.98 32.32 -31.70
N TYR A 264 19.13 31.73 -31.32
CA TYR A 264 19.36 30.28 -31.46
C TYR A 264 18.49 29.47 -30.48
N LEU A 265 18.30 29.96 -29.24
CA LEU A 265 17.33 29.36 -28.32
C LEU A 265 15.91 29.59 -28.83
N GLY A 266 15.60 30.82 -29.28
CA GLY A 266 14.32 31.11 -29.90
C GLY A 266 13.96 30.16 -31.04
N LEU A 267 14.94 29.78 -31.86
CA LEU A 267 14.75 28.87 -32.99
C LEU A 267 14.43 27.44 -32.52
N GLU A 268 15.11 26.96 -31.48
CA GLU A 268 14.90 25.64 -30.87
C GLU A 268 13.47 25.48 -30.32
N PHE A 269 12.92 26.54 -29.73
CA PHE A 269 11.60 26.54 -29.09
C PHE A 269 10.48 27.15 -29.97
N ALA A 270 10.75 27.44 -31.25
CA ALA A 270 9.75 28.05 -32.14
C ALA A 270 8.70 27.03 -32.60
N GLU A 271 7.43 27.29 -32.27
CA GLU A 271 6.30 26.40 -32.62
C GLU A 271 5.82 26.57 -34.07
N THR A 272 6.06 27.73 -34.70
CA THR A 272 5.58 28.03 -36.06
C THR A 272 6.72 28.16 -37.07
N GLU A 273 6.47 27.73 -38.31
CA GLU A 273 7.45 27.84 -39.40
C GLU A 273 7.79 29.30 -39.73
N GLU A 274 6.83 30.23 -39.60
CA GLU A 274 7.09 31.66 -39.77
C GLU A 274 8.06 32.20 -38.72
N ALA A 275 7.93 31.77 -37.46
CA ALA A 275 8.84 32.16 -36.39
C ALA A 275 10.24 31.60 -36.64
N LYS A 276 10.35 30.33 -37.07
CA LYS A 276 11.64 29.71 -37.43
C LYS A 276 12.31 30.47 -38.57
N GLN A 277 11.60 30.74 -39.66
CA GLN A 277 12.14 31.49 -40.81
C GLN A 277 12.55 32.92 -40.46
N ARG A 278 11.83 33.59 -39.56
CA ARG A 278 12.22 34.91 -39.05
C ARG A 278 13.52 34.85 -38.27
N LEU A 279 13.63 33.90 -37.33
CA LEU A 279 14.80 33.73 -36.46
C LEU A 279 16.03 33.26 -37.24
N SER A 280 15.88 32.36 -38.21
CA SER A 280 16.98 31.95 -39.10
C SER A 280 17.54 33.13 -39.89
N ARG A 281 16.69 34.00 -40.45
CA ARG A 281 17.13 35.23 -41.14
C ARG A 281 17.82 36.21 -40.20
N GLU A 282 17.32 36.34 -38.97
CA GLU A 282 17.94 37.18 -37.95
C GLU A 282 19.35 36.67 -37.60
N ILE A 283 19.51 35.35 -37.46
CA ILE A 283 20.81 34.71 -37.20
C ILE A 283 21.77 34.95 -38.38
N GLU A 284 21.34 34.70 -39.61
CA GLU A 284 22.15 34.86 -40.83
C GLU A 284 22.63 36.30 -41.04
N ALA A 285 21.85 37.29 -40.60
CA ALA A 285 22.22 38.71 -40.67
C ALA A 285 23.29 39.12 -39.64
N LEU A 286 23.63 38.27 -38.67
CA LEU A 286 24.64 38.58 -37.65
C LEU A 286 26.08 38.32 -38.15
N PRO A 287 27.08 39.06 -37.66
CA PRO A 287 28.48 38.73 -37.90
C PRO A 287 28.85 37.34 -37.37
N ALA A 288 29.71 36.62 -38.07
CA ALA A 288 30.12 35.25 -37.73
C ALA A 288 30.64 35.09 -36.28
N SER A 289 31.36 36.10 -35.76
CA SER A 289 31.84 36.10 -34.36
C SER A 289 30.70 36.18 -33.33
N ARG A 290 29.60 36.85 -33.69
CA ARG A 290 28.41 36.98 -32.84
C ARG A 290 27.53 35.73 -32.94
N GLN A 291 27.43 35.13 -34.12
CA GLN A 291 26.78 33.84 -34.34
C GLN A 291 27.42 32.75 -33.46
N GLN A 292 28.74 32.57 -33.54
CA GLN A 292 29.47 31.56 -32.75
C GLN A 292 29.28 31.74 -31.24
N ARG A 293 29.30 32.99 -30.75
CA ARG A 293 29.08 33.27 -29.33
C ARG A 293 27.65 32.91 -28.88
N LEU A 294 26.65 33.34 -29.63
CA LEU A 294 25.24 33.08 -29.31
C LEU A 294 24.90 31.59 -29.40
N GLU A 295 25.43 30.88 -30.39
CA GLU A 295 25.25 29.44 -30.53
C GLU A 295 25.87 28.68 -29.35
N ARG A 296 27.08 29.05 -28.93
CA ARG A 296 27.74 28.46 -27.76
C ARG A 296 26.94 28.72 -26.48
N ASP A 297 26.48 29.95 -26.30
CA ASP A 297 25.69 30.33 -25.12
C ASP A 297 24.32 29.61 -25.12
N ALA A 298 23.70 29.41 -26.28
CA ALA A 298 22.47 28.63 -26.45
C ALA A 298 22.67 27.14 -26.11
N LYS A 299 23.76 26.54 -26.60
CA LYS A 299 24.13 25.15 -26.26
C LYS A 299 24.36 24.96 -24.77
N MET A 300 25.05 25.91 -24.13
CA MET A 300 25.29 25.88 -22.68
C MET A 300 23.99 26.05 -21.88
N ALA A 301 23.13 26.98 -22.28
CA ALA A 301 21.81 27.17 -21.69
C ALA A 301 20.95 25.90 -21.78
N MET A 302 20.94 25.25 -22.94
CA MET A 302 20.21 24.00 -23.13
C MET A 302 20.79 22.84 -22.33
N MET A 303 22.11 22.73 -22.22
CA MET A 303 22.75 21.74 -21.35
C MET A 303 22.33 21.93 -19.89
N LEU A 304 22.36 23.18 -19.39
CA LEU A 304 21.95 23.50 -18.02
C LEU A 304 20.47 23.23 -17.81
N TYR A 305 19.59 23.67 -18.73
CA TYR A 305 18.16 23.41 -18.67
C TYR A 305 17.84 21.91 -18.67
N GLN A 306 18.47 21.13 -19.56
CA GLN A 306 18.32 19.68 -19.57
C GLN A 306 18.89 19.03 -18.30
N SER A 307 19.97 19.56 -17.72
CA SER A 307 20.53 19.06 -16.46
C SER A 307 19.63 19.34 -15.26
N GLU A 308 18.96 20.50 -15.24
CA GLU A 308 17.98 20.86 -14.22
C GLU A 308 16.71 20.00 -14.38
N LEU A 309 16.24 19.77 -15.61
CA LEU A 309 15.06 18.95 -15.91
C LEU A 309 15.28 17.45 -15.67
N ARG A 310 16.45 16.90 -16.02
CA ARG A 310 16.78 15.49 -15.77
C ARG A 310 16.96 15.19 -14.29
N GLY A 311 17.01 16.23 -13.44
CA GLY A 311 17.66 16.15 -12.14
C GLY A 311 19.14 15.83 -12.33
N THR A 312 19.94 15.94 -11.27
CA THR A 312 21.28 15.35 -11.29
C THR A 312 21.18 13.85 -11.58
N GLY A 313 21.42 13.47 -12.83
CA GLY A 313 21.56 12.08 -13.25
C GLY A 313 22.60 11.39 -12.39
N ASN A 314 22.27 10.20 -11.90
CA ASN A 314 23.16 9.30 -11.14
C ASN A 314 24.02 10.01 -10.06
N GLY A 315 23.41 10.40 -8.94
CA GLY A 315 24.15 10.57 -7.67
C GLY A 315 24.04 11.91 -6.94
N GLY A 316 23.14 12.82 -7.29
CA GLY A 316 22.90 14.04 -6.51
C GLY A 316 21.69 13.91 -5.57
N PHE A 317 21.82 14.37 -4.32
CA PHE A 317 20.78 14.38 -3.31
C PHE A 317 19.53 15.16 -3.80
N ASN A 318 18.45 14.43 -4.16
CA ASN A 318 17.14 14.99 -4.55
C ASN A 318 16.48 15.79 -3.42
N SER A 319 15.58 16.74 -3.70
CA SER A 319 14.73 17.37 -2.67
C SER A 319 14.04 16.35 -1.77
N GLU A 320 13.59 15.24 -2.36
CA GLU A 320 12.98 14.10 -1.65
C GLU A 320 13.81 13.57 -0.48
N ILE A 321 15.16 13.56 -0.57
CA ILE A 321 15.98 13.07 0.54
C ILE A 321 16.05 14.06 1.70
N PHE A 322 15.99 15.36 1.40
CA PHE A 322 15.92 16.40 2.43
C PHE A 322 14.54 16.42 3.08
N ASP A 323 13.48 16.20 2.30
CA ASP A 323 12.13 16.02 2.81
C ASP A 323 12.04 14.76 3.69
N ALA A 324 12.65 13.64 3.27
CA ALA A 324 12.72 12.42 4.07
C ALA A 324 13.54 12.58 5.37
N ILE A 325 14.66 13.32 5.31
CA ILE A 325 15.44 13.65 6.51
C ILE A 325 14.61 14.53 7.45
N SER A 326 13.89 15.51 6.92
CA SER A 326 13.00 16.39 7.67
C SER A 326 11.84 15.61 8.28
N LEU A 327 11.27 14.65 7.54
CA LEU A 327 10.22 13.75 8.00
C LEU A 327 10.72 13.02 9.25
N ILE A 328 11.87 12.32 9.15
CA ILE A 328 12.48 11.59 10.27
C ILE A 328 12.76 12.51 11.47
N HIS A 329 13.31 13.71 11.23
CA HIS A 329 13.65 14.66 12.31
C HIS A 329 12.44 15.31 12.98
N THR A 330 11.28 15.31 12.33
CA THR A 330 10.06 15.91 12.87
C THR A 330 9.13 14.91 13.52
N VAL A 331 9.43 13.60 13.47
CA VAL A 331 8.73 12.58 14.27
C VAL A 331 9.09 12.72 15.75
N ASN A 332 8.57 13.78 16.38
CA ASN A 332 8.69 14.12 17.79
C ASN A 332 7.34 14.54 18.35
N TRP A 333 6.37 13.66 18.20
CA TRP A 333 4.96 13.97 18.33
C TRP A 333 4.46 13.90 19.78
N PRO A 334 3.83 14.97 20.28
CA PRO A 334 3.02 14.90 21.50
C PRO A 334 1.87 13.91 21.33
N VAL A 335 1.44 13.29 22.42
CA VAL A 335 0.23 12.47 22.43
C VAL A 335 -0.98 13.41 22.41
N ALA A 336 -1.85 13.22 21.42
CA ALA A 336 -3.10 13.96 21.28
C ALA A 336 -4.30 13.15 21.82
N ASP A 337 -4.25 11.83 21.70
CA ASP A 337 -5.31 10.91 22.12
C ASP A 337 -4.69 9.65 22.73
N ALA A 338 -4.77 9.55 24.06
CA ALA A 338 -4.21 8.44 24.82
C ALA A 338 -5.00 7.12 24.63
N ASP A 339 -6.32 7.21 24.46
CA ASP A 339 -7.17 6.04 24.27
C ASP A 339 -6.95 5.44 22.89
N ALA A 340 -6.85 6.29 21.86
CA ALA A 340 -6.48 5.84 20.51
C ALA A 340 -5.10 5.17 20.50
N ARG A 341 -4.14 5.67 21.29
CA ARG A 341 -2.81 5.06 21.42
C ARG A 341 -2.85 3.68 22.04
N ALA A 342 -3.59 3.52 23.15
CA ALA A 342 -3.76 2.21 23.78
C ALA A 342 -4.48 1.23 22.85
N GLY A 343 -5.42 1.71 22.04
CA GLY A 343 -6.12 0.95 21.01
C GLY A 343 -5.20 0.31 19.96
N ILE A 344 -4.05 0.93 19.64
CA ILE A 344 -3.06 0.38 18.69
C ILE A 344 -2.61 -1.02 19.12
N ARG A 345 -2.29 -1.18 20.41
CA ARG A 345 -1.82 -2.46 20.95
C ARG A 345 -2.92 -3.51 20.91
N LEU A 346 -4.17 -3.11 21.15
CA LEU A 346 -5.33 -4.01 21.11
C LEU A 346 -5.61 -4.49 19.69
N ASP A 347 -5.58 -3.59 18.69
CA ASP A 347 -5.71 -3.96 17.28
C ASP A 347 -4.59 -4.95 16.88
N LEU A 348 -3.34 -4.72 17.30
CA LEU A 348 -2.23 -5.63 17.00
C LEU A 348 -2.36 -7.02 17.67
N LEU A 349 -2.84 -7.07 18.92
CA LEU A 349 -3.13 -8.33 19.60
C LEU A 349 -4.28 -9.09 18.93
N GLU A 350 -5.30 -8.37 18.48
CA GLU A 350 -6.43 -8.97 17.77
C GLU A 350 -6.01 -9.51 16.40
N MET A 351 -5.12 -8.80 15.68
CA MET A 351 -4.49 -9.32 14.47
C MET A 351 -3.76 -10.65 14.73
N VAL A 352 -3.00 -10.75 15.83
CA VAL A 352 -2.32 -12.02 16.18
C VAL A 352 -3.33 -13.14 16.44
N ARG A 353 -4.38 -12.86 17.21
CA ARG A 353 -5.45 -13.84 17.49
C ARG A 353 -6.11 -14.33 16.21
N LEU A 354 -6.40 -13.41 15.28
CA LEU A 354 -7.02 -13.69 13.99
C LEU A 354 -6.10 -14.45 13.04
N SER A 355 -4.80 -14.12 13.00
CA SER A 355 -3.82 -14.91 12.23
C SER A 355 -3.78 -16.36 12.72
N ARG A 356 -3.81 -16.60 14.05
CA ARG A 356 -3.92 -17.98 14.59
C ARG A 356 -5.25 -18.68 14.28
N LEU A 357 -6.34 -17.95 14.10
CA LEU A 357 -7.62 -18.54 13.66
C LEU A 357 -7.60 -18.89 12.17
N ASN A 358 -7.10 -17.98 11.34
CA ASN A 358 -6.87 -18.20 9.92
C ASN A 358 -6.03 -19.46 9.69
N TRP A 359 -4.85 -19.59 10.30
CA TRP A 359 -3.99 -20.77 10.13
C TRP A 359 -4.62 -22.07 10.64
N ARG A 360 -5.46 -22.00 11.69
CA ARG A 360 -6.23 -23.17 12.15
C ARG A 360 -7.29 -23.60 11.14
N SER A 361 -7.92 -22.65 10.45
CA SER A 361 -8.86 -22.91 9.36
C SER A 361 -8.13 -23.56 8.17
N ILE A 362 -7.05 -22.92 7.70
CA ILE A 362 -6.22 -23.40 6.58
C ILE A 362 -5.68 -24.83 6.80
N GLN A 363 -5.30 -25.16 8.04
CA GLN A 363 -4.80 -26.50 8.35
C GLN A 363 -5.90 -27.55 8.48
N ALA A 364 -7.15 -27.13 8.66
CA ALA A 364 -8.31 -28.02 8.70
C ALA A 364 -8.88 -28.31 7.31
N GLU A 365 -8.59 -27.46 6.33
CA GLU A 365 -8.99 -27.64 4.92
C GLU A 365 -8.41 -28.92 4.33
N THR A 366 -9.26 -29.62 3.57
CA THR A 366 -8.93 -30.90 2.94
C THR A 366 -8.85 -30.83 1.43
N ASP A 367 -9.38 -29.76 0.85
CA ASP A 367 -9.39 -29.46 -0.56
C ASP A 367 -8.24 -28.52 -0.95
N ASN A 368 -8.25 -28.01 -2.18
CA ASN A 368 -7.22 -27.14 -2.75
C ASN A 368 -7.87 -26.32 -3.87
N GLU A 369 -8.94 -25.61 -3.54
CA GLU A 369 -9.85 -24.98 -4.50
C GLU A 369 -9.43 -23.56 -4.87
N ARG A 370 -8.14 -23.33 -5.17
CA ARG A 370 -7.57 -22.00 -5.47
C ARG A 370 -7.60 -21.09 -4.24
N GLU A 371 -6.94 -21.52 -3.17
CA GLU A 371 -6.85 -20.74 -1.92
C GLU A 371 -6.07 -19.43 -2.10
N TRP A 372 -6.56 -18.36 -1.46
CA TRP A 372 -5.81 -17.10 -1.33
C TRP A 372 -4.55 -17.28 -0.45
N LEU A 373 -4.66 -18.05 0.62
CA LEU A 373 -3.54 -18.48 1.46
C LEU A 373 -3.46 -20.01 1.49
N PRO A 374 -2.60 -20.63 0.66
CA PRO A 374 -2.53 -22.08 0.61
C PRO A 374 -1.87 -22.66 1.87
N GLY A 375 -2.42 -23.76 2.35
CA GLY A 375 -1.84 -24.56 3.42
C GLY A 375 -0.56 -25.30 2.98
N PRO A 376 0.29 -25.73 3.94
CA PRO A 376 1.52 -26.46 3.62
C PRO A 376 1.27 -27.80 2.93
N GLN A 377 0.05 -28.33 3.00
CA GLN A 377 -0.41 -29.53 2.30
C GLN A 377 -0.73 -29.29 0.81
N GLN A 378 -0.78 -28.03 0.37
CA GLN A 378 -1.12 -27.60 -1.00
C GLN A 378 0.15 -27.03 -1.68
N PRO A 379 1.02 -27.88 -2.26
CA PRO A 379 2.34 -27.45 -2.72
C PRO A 379 2.29 -26.60 -4.00
N GLY A 380 3.19 -25.62 -4.08
CA GLY A 380 3.44 -24.83 -5.28
C GLY A 380 3.62 -23.33 -4.99
N PRO A 381 4.23 -22.58 -5.93
CA PRO A 381 4.36 -21.14 -5.77
C PRO A 381 3.00 -20.48 -5.95
N HIS A 382 2.64 -19.61 -5.01
CA HIS A 382 1.41 -18.84 -5.08
C HIS A 382 1.41 -17.95 -6.35
N PRO A 383 0.32 -17.91 -7.14
CA PRO A 383 0.31 -17.28 -8.46
C PRO A 383 0.61 -15.77 -8.42
N LEU A 384 0.28 -15.09 -7.31
CA LEU A 384 0.47 -13.65 -7.19
C LEU A 384 1.82 -13.28 -6.54
N THR A 385 2.18 -13.97 -5.46
CA THR A 385 3.37 -13.63 -4.64
C THR A 385 4.61 -14.42 -5.04
N THR A 386 4.45 -15.53 -5.77
CA THR A 386 5.48 -16.54 -6.08
C THR A 386 6.11 -17.19 -4.85
N LEU A 387 5.53 -16.96 -3.67
CA LEU A 387 5.96 -17.52 -2.41
C LEU A 387 5.40 -18.94 -2.28
N GLU A 388 6.19 -19.84 -1.71
CA GLU A 388 5.75 -21.18 -1.35
C GLU A 388 5.49 -21.23 0.16
N VAL A 389 4.43 -21.93 0.56
CA VAL A 389 4.09 -22.17 1.95
C VAL A 389 4.51 -23.58 2.32
N SER A 390 5.43 -23.72 3.27
CA SER A 390 5.89 -25.00 3.79
C SER A 390 5.52 -25.16 5.26
N GLY A 391 5.50 -26.40 5.76
CA GLY A 391 5.27 -26.65 7.19
C GLY A 391 6.30 -25.96 8.09
N GLU A 392 7.55 -25.82 7.65
CA GLU A 392 8.59 -25.06 8.34
C GLU A 392 8.27 -23.57 8.38
N THR A 393 7.81 -23.00 7.26
CA THR A 393 7.41 -21.59 7.17
C THR A 393 6.23 -21.28 8.10
N VAL A 394 5.23 -22.16 8.16
CA VAL A 394 4.05 -21.98 9.02
C VAL A 394 4.42 -22.13 10.50
N ALA A 395 5.26 -23.10 10.86
CA ALA A 395 5.76 -23.23 12.23
C ALA A 395 6.53 -21.98 12.67
N ALA A 396 7.46 -21.49 11.84
CA ALA A 396 8.22 -20.28 12.12
C ALA A 396 7.33 -19.02 12.17
N TRP A 397 6.23 -19.00 11.42
CA TRP A 397 5.23 -17.94 11.51
C TRP A 397 4.52 -17.95 12.85
N HIS A 398 4.09 -19.11 13.36
CA HIS A 398 3.52 -19.23 14.70
C HIS A 398 4.49 -18.78 15.79
N ASP A 399 5.77 -19.16 15.70
CA ASP A 399 6.81 -18.68 16.61
C ASP A 399 6.95 -17.14 16.55
N ALA A 400 6.75 -16.54 15.38
CA ALA A 400 6.77 -15.09 15.20
C ALA A 400 5.58 -14.41 15.87
N LEU A 401 4.38 -14.99 15.73
CA LEU A 401 3.17 -14.53 16.39
C LEU A 401 3.31 -14.61 17.92
N ASP A 402 3.88 -15.70 18.44
CA ASP A 402 4.14 -15.86 19.87
C ASP A 402 5.14 -14.83 20.39
N LEU A 403 6.25 -14.61 19.68
CA LEU A 403 7.22 -13.57 20.02
C LEU A 403 6.59 -12.18 20.01
N PHE A 404 5.77 -11.88 18.99
CA PHE A 404 5.13 -10.58 18.82
C PHE A 404 4.07 -10.32 19.90
N GLU A 405 3.20 -11.30 20.20
CA GLU A 405 2.23 -11.22 21.29
C GLU A 405 2.94 -11.06 22.65
N ASN A 406 4.00 -11.82 22.90
CA ASN A 406 4.78 -11.69 24.13
C ASN A 406 5.41 -10.30 24.28
N ALA A 407 5.83 -9.68 23.16
CA ALA A 407 6.37 -8.33 23.18
C ALA A 407 5.26 -7.30 23.46
N LEU A 408 4.12 -7.42 22.78
CA LEU A 408 2.93 -6.57 23.01
C LEU A 408 2.39 -6.70 24.44
N GLU A 409 2.48 -7.88 25.06
CA GLU A 409 2.09 -8.11 26.46
C GLU A 409 3.19 -7.71 27.46
N GLY A 410 4.36 -7.26 26.99
CA GLY A 410 5.49 -6.89 27.86
C GLY A 410 6.12 -8.08 28.60
N ARG A 411 5.79 -9.31 28.21
CA ARG A 411 6.37 -10.55 28.77
C ARG A 411 7.80 -10.76 28.29
N ILE A 412 8.12 -10.26 27.09
CA ILE A 412 9.48 -10.17 26.57
C ILE A 412 9.77 -8.72 26.16
N LEU A 413 10.99 -8.28 26.44
CA LEU A 413 11.44 -6.93 26.11
C LEU A 413 12.17 -6.95 24.76
N LEU A 414 12.01 -5.90 23.96
CA LEU A 414 12.76 -5.76 22.71
C LEU A 414 14.20 -5.32 22.99
N PRO A 415 15.20 -5.85 22.25
CA PRO A 415 16.58 -5.39 22.41
C PRO A 415 16.71 -3.92 21.98
N HIS A 416 17.51 -3.16 22.71
CA HIS A 416 17.79 -1.76 22.38
C HIS A 416 19.26 -1.58 21.97
N ILE A 417 19.52 -0.86 20.88
CA ILE A 417 20.88 -0.74 20.29
C ILE A 417 21.94 -0.19 21.25
N ARG A 418 21.52 0.63 22.21
CA ARG A 418 22.38 1.32 23.18
C ARG A 418 22.49 0.63 24.54
N PHE A 419 21.52 -0.18 24.93
CA PHE A 419 21.42 -0.72 26.30
C PHE A 419 21.47 -2.24 26.23
N ALA A 420 22.53 -2.83 26.77
CA ALA A 420 22.74 -4.28 26.75
C ALA A 420 22.18 -5.00 28.00
N ASP A 421 21.95 -4.26 29.08
CA ASP A 421 21.48 -4.72 30.38
C ASP A 421 19.97 -4.53 30.59
N ARG A 422 19.30 -3.81 29.69
CA ARG A 422 17.87 -3.51 29.73
C ARG A 422 17.25 -3.67 28.34
N GLY A 423 15.99 -4.06 28.30
CA GLY A 423 15.19 -4.12 27.08
C GLY A 423 14.06 -3.10 27.07
N PHE A 424 13.51 -2.84 25.89
CA PHE A 424 12.40 -1.92 25.64
C PHE A 424 11.05 -2.63 25.82
N ASN A 425 10.22 -2.15 26.74
CA ASN A 425 8.90 -2.69 27.02
C ASN A 425 7.86 -2.10 26.05
N LEU A 426 7.45 -2.91 25.05
CA LEU A 426 6.51 -2.47 24.02
C LEU A 426 5.08 -2.25 24.56
N LYS A 427 4.67 -3.00 25.60
CA LYS A 427 3.39 -2.77 26.28
C LYS A 427 3.32 -1.37 26.88
N ARG A 428 4.34 -0.98 27.66
CA ARG A 428 4.43 0.35 28.26
C ARG A 428 4.55 1.43 27.21
N PHE A 429 5.26 1.17 26.10
CA PHE A 429 5.30 2.09 24.98
C PHE A 429 3.92 2.42 24.41
N PHE A 430 2.98 1.48 24.33
CA PHE A 430 1.63 1.81 23.86
C PHE A 430 0.71 2.33 24.98
N ASP A 431 0.80 1.77 26.18
CA ASP A 431 -0.12 2.07 27.28
C ASP A 431 0.20 3.40 28.00
N GLU A 432 1.45 3.85 28.00
CA GLU A 432 1.86 5.08 28.69
C GLU A 432 1.87 6.29 27.74
N PRO A 433 1.06 7.33 27.99
CA PRO A 433 0.90 8.46 27.09
C PRO A 433 2.06 9.46 27.22
N THR A 434 3.28 9.07 26.84
CA THR A 434 4.43 9.99 26.77
C THR A 434 4.76 10.38 25.32
N PRO A 435 5.28 11.59 25.04
CA PRO A 435 5.59 12.01 23.67
C PRO A 435 6.46 11.01 22.91
N PHE A 436 6.12 10.76 21.64
CA PHE A 436 6.86 9.85 20.77
C PHE A 436 7.91 10.60 19.96
N ASP A 437 9.19 10.37 20.24
CA ASP A 437 10.30 10.88 19.44
C ASP A 437 11.06 9.72 18.81
N LEU A 438 10.95 9.56 17.48
CA LEU A 438 11.54 8.43 16.75
C LEU A 438 13.06 8.38 16.92
N VAL A 439 13.74 9.52 16.72
CA VAL A 439 15.21 9.59 16.75
C VAL A 439 15.70 9.36 18.17
N LEU A 440 15.09 10.00 19.17
CA LEU A 440 15.48 9.82 20.57
C LEU A 440 15.08 8.45 21.12
N THR A 441 14.01 7.84 20.62
CA THR A 441 13.65 6.45 20.96
C THR A 441 14.72 5.50 20.45
N ILE A 442 15.14 5.60 19.18
CA ILE A 442 16.20 4.74 18.63
C ILE A 442 17.56 5.00 19.29
N THR A 443 17.92 6.27 19.51
CA THR A 443 19.25 6.64 20.06
C THR A 443 19.35 6.52 21.59
N GLY A 444 18.22 6.27 22.28
CA GLY A 444 18.14 5.89 23.68
C GLY A 444 17.45 6.87 24.64
N PRO A 445 17.61 8.21 24.57
CA PRO A 445 16.98 9.12 25.53
C PRO A 445 15.45 9.00 25.61
N GLY A 446 14.77 8.88 24.47
CA GLY A 446 13.32 8.70 24.37
C GLY A 446 12.85 7.30 24.76
N ALA A 447 13.74 6.30 24.72
CA ALA A 447 13.43 4.95 25.16
C ALA A 447 13.45 4.80 26.69
N GLN A 448 14.13 5.69 27.42
CA GLN A 448 14.37 5.54 28.86
C GLN A 448 13.13 5.22 29.71
N PRO A 449 11.96 5.87 29.51
CA PRO A 449 10.76 5.57 30.29
C PRO A 449 10.32 4.11 30.18
N TYR A 450 10.64 3.44 29.07
CA TYR A 450 10.18 2.10 28.72
C TYR A 450 11.27 1.04 28.90
N LEU A 451 12.46 1.40 29.39
CA LEU A 451 13.56 0.44 29.57
C LEU A 451 13.47 -0.27 30.91
N GLU A 452 13.50 -1.60 30.87
CA GLU A 452 13.36 -2.46 32.03
C GLU A 452 14.38 -3.60 32.03
N THR A 453 14.66 -4.15 33.20
CA THR A 453 15.41 -5.41 33.34
C THR A 453 14.44 -6.59 33.22
N GLY A 454 14.77 -7.60 32.41
CA GLY A 454 13.92 -8.77 32.24
C GLY A 454 14.41 -9.65 31.09
N SER A 455 13.56 -10.58 30.67
CA SER A 455 13.81 -11.42 29.49
C SER A 455 13.79 -10.56 28.23
N VAL A 456 14.94 -10.41 27.57
CA VAL A 456 15.08 -9.66 26.32
C VAL A 456 15.07 -10.62 25.13
N ALA A 457 14.32 -10.29 24.08
CA ALA A 457 14.30 -11.05 22.84
C ALA A 457 15.70 -11.14 22.24
N SER A 458 16.13 -12.35 21.91
CA SER A 458 17.48 -12.61 21.44
C SER A 458 17.59 -12.45 19.93
N ASN A 459 18.65 -11.76 19.49
CA ASN A 459 19.00 -11.65 18.07
C ASN A 459 19.31 -13.01 17.43
N ARG A 460 19.67 -14.03 18.21
CA ARG A 460 19.87 -15.39 17.69
C ARG A 460 18.52 -16.02 17.34
N ASP A 461 17.56 -15.90 18.25
CA ASP A 461 16.23 -16.48 18.13
C ASP A 461 15.51 -15.85 16.92
N TRP A 462 15.60 -14.52 16.77
CA TRP A 462 15.09 -13.83 15.58
C TRP A 462 15.75 -14.28 14.27
N ARG A 463 17.07 -14.50 14.26
CA ARG A 463 17.76 -15.01 13.06
C ARG A 463 17.39 -16.44 12.75
N GLU A 464 17.16 -17.29 13.75
CA GLU A 464 16.74 -18.68 13.54
C GLU A 464 15.32 -18.73 12.99
N LEU A 465 14.41 -17.94 13.55
CA LEU A 465 13.04 -17.79 13.08
C LEU A 465 12.98 -17.30 11.62
N THR A 466 13.73 -16.25 11.29
CA THR A 466 13.69 -15.65 9.95
C THR A 466 14.33 -16.52 8.87
N ARG A 467 15.13 -17.55 9.21
CA ARG A 467 15.73 -18.47 8.23
C ARG A 467 14.69 -19.32 7.50
N ALA A 468 13.60 -19.71 8.15
CA ALA A 468 12.53 -20.53 7.56
C ALA A 468 11.84 -19.85 6.36
N PHE A 469 11.98 -18.52 6.22
CA PHE A 469 11.44 -17.73 5.12
C PHE A 469 12.41 -17.60 3.93
N GLY A 470 13.60 -18.22 4.04
CA GLY A 470 14.57 -18.38 2.97
C GLY A 470 15.00 -17.07 2.30
N ARG A 471 15.22 -17.15 1.00
CA ARG A 471 15.68 -16.01 0.18
C ARG A 471 14.62 -14.91 0.03
N ASN A 472 13.34 -15.27 0.11
CA ASN A 472 12.23 -14.31 -0.01
C ASN A 472 12.13 -13.42 1.24
N GLY A 473 12.51 -13.96 2.40
CA GLY A 473 12.66 -13.23 3.65
C GLY A 473 11.34 -13.02 4.39
N PHE A 474 11.44 -12.86 5.71
CA PHE A 474 10.29 -12.75 6.62
C PHE A 474 9.27 -11.68 6.21
N TRP A 475 9.73 -10.48 5.83
CA TRP A 475 8.84 -9.35 5.57
C TRP A 475 7.93 -9.54 4.35
N SER A 476 8.36 -10.29 3.34
CA SER A 476 7.50 -10.60 2.19
C SER A 476 6.35 -11.52 2.59
N TYR A 477 6.60 -12.49 3.47
CA TYR A 477 5.56 -13.33 4.05
C TYR A 477 4.72 -12.55 5.04
N ALA A 478 5.31 -11.68 5.88
CA ALA A 478 4.56 -10.93 6.89
C ALA A 478 3.54 -9.94 6.30
N ILE A 479 3.75 -9.45 5.08
CA ILE A 479 2.79 -8.62 4.34
C ILE A 479 1.65 -9.46 3.73
N TRP A 480 1.90 -10.75 3.48
CA TRP A 480 0.93 -11.64 2.85
C TRP A 480 0.14 -12.46 3.88
N PHE A 481 0.79 -12.95 4.94
CA PHE A 481 0.21 -13.79 5.98
C PHE A 481 -0.57 -13.00 7.04
N ASN A 482 -0.45 -11.67 7.05
CA ASN A 482 -1.24 -10.76 7.86
C ASN A 482 -1.96 -9.79 6.98
#